data_AF-A0AA87Z9X9-F1
#
_entry.id   AF-A0AA87Z9X9-F1
#
_cell.length_a   1.000
_cell.length_b   1.000
_cell.length_c   1.000
_cell.angle_alpha   90.00
_cell.angle_beta   90.00
_cell.angle_gamma   90.00
#
_symmetry.space_group_name_H-M   'P 1'
#
loop_
_entity.id
_entity.type
_entity.pdbx_description
1 polymer ?
#
loop_
_entity_poly.entity_id
_entity_poly.type
_entity_poly.pdbx_seq_one_letter_code
_entity_poly.pdbx_strand_id
1 'polypeptide(L)'
;MEATTLVITLPLILFLSFPTNGVSARHGFSIVDQPPAVLDASGRELLEVKYYYLSPALRLPPFGTTAIIPGVYRNETCWFHVRVERFPFSITGLPAKFSPVAPGNESSIRESTDVIIEFSDKLASICEGSSVLKATRPDNTERLALTDEL
;
A
#
# COMPACT_ATOMS: atom_id res chain seq x y z
N MET A 1 0.32 72.38 13.32
CA MET A 1 1.71 71.92 13.12
C MET A 1 1.86 70.65 13.92
N GLU A 2 2.11 69.55 13.23
CA GLU A 2 2.10 68.20 13.76
C GLU A 2 3.28 67.96 14.70
N ALA A 3 3.02 67.28 15.82
CA ALA A 3 4.04 66.73 16.71
C ALA A 3 4.09 65.22 16.47
N THR A 4 5.13 64.77 15.77
CA THR A 4 5.45 63.36 15.55
C THR A 4 6.01 62.74 16.83
N THR A 5 5.23 61.83 17.41
CA THR A 5 5.57 61.01 18.57
C THR A 5 6.45 59.83 18.15
N LEU A 6 7.68 59.73 18.67
CA LEU A 6 8.56 58.56 18.55
C LEU A 6 8.63 57.87 19.91
N VAL A 7 7.83 56.82 20.09
CA VAL A 7 7.88 55.95 21.28
C VAL A 7 8.84 54.80 21.02
N ILE A 8 9.90 54.79 21.81
CA ILE A 8 10.96 53.79 21.92
C ILE A 8 10.35 52.45 22.34
N THR A 9 10.42 51.42 21.49
CA THR A 9 10.04 50.05 21.83
C THR A 9 11.24 49.30 22.43
N LEU A 10 11.17 49.04 23.74
CA LEU A 10 12.08 48.16 24.48
C LEU A 10 11.72 46.67 24.22
N PRO A 11 12.68 45.73 24.31
CA PRO A 11 12.57 44.38 23.77
C PRO A 11 11.90 43.42 24.75
N LEU A 12 10.98 42.58 24.24
CA LEU A 12 10.44 41.44 24.99
C LEU A 12 11.04 40.15 24.42
N ILE A 13 12.16 39.73 25.00
CA ILE A 13 12.71 38.37 24.85
C ILE A 13 11.77 37.43 25.62
N LEU A 14 10.90 36.74 24.89
CA LEU A 14 10.06 35.68 25.43
C LEU A 14 10.88 34.39 25.52
N PHE A 15 11.35 34.07 26.72
CA PHE A 15 11.87 32.75 27.07
C PHE A 15 10.73 31.74 26.99
N LEU A 16 10.69 30.94 25.92
CA LEU A 16 9.85 29.74 25.86
C LEU A 16 10.54 28.64 26.68
N SER A 17 10.20 28.54 27.97
CA SER A 17 10.54 27.41 28.82
C SER A 17 9.59 26.24 28.52
N PHE A 18 10.11 25.20 27.86
CA PHE A 18 9.43 23.92 27.77
C PHE A 18 9.73 23.10 29.04
N PRO A 19 8.74 22.55 29.76
CA PRO A 19 9.02 21.60 30.83
C PRO A 19 9.57 20.32 30.21
N THR A 20 10.87 20.07 30.41
CA THR A 20 11.50 18.80 30.08
C THR A 20 11.00 17.74 31.05
N ASN A 21 9.91 17.06 30.70
CA ASN A 21 9.59 15.77 31.30
C ASN A 21 10.68 14.80 30.85
N GLY A 22 11.68 14.60 31.71
CA GLY A 22 12.74 13.62 31.51
C GLY A 22 12.16 12.22 31.47
N VAL A 23 11.81 11.73 30.28
CA VAL A 23 11.66 10.31 30.05
C VAL A 23 13.08 9.75 29.97
N SER A 24 13.48 9.08 31.05
CA SER A 24 14.65 8.22 31.04
C SER A 24 14.42 7.13 29.99
N ALA A 25 14.97 7.33 28.79
CA ALA A 25 15.04 6.30 27.78
C ALA A 25 16.06 5.26 28.28
N ARG A 26 15.58 4.29 29.08
CA ARG A 26 16.27 3.02 29.23
C ARG A 26 16.47 2.50 27.81
N HIS A 27 17.72 2.55 27.33
CA HIS A 27 18.14 1.85 26.13
C HIS A 27 18.04 0.35 26.43
N GLY A 28 16.83 -0.18 26.34
CA GLY A 28 16.59 -1.60 26.17
C GLY A 28 16.90 -1.92 24.72
N PHE A 29 18.13 -2.32 24.44
CA PHE A 29 18.39 -3.14 23.26
C PHE A 29 17.61 -4.44 23.46
N SER A 30 16.61 -4.68 22.64
CA SER A 30 15.88 -5.93 22.62
C SER A 30 15.70 -6.38 21.18
N ILE A 31 16.43 -7.45 20.85
CA ILE A 31 16.01 -8.62 20.08
C ILE A 31 15.45 -8.32 18.68
N VAL A 32 16.21 -8.74 17.64
CA VAL A 32 15.79 -8.98 16.24
C VAL A 32 14.31 -8.64 16.02
N ASP A 33 14.04 -7.36 15.77
CA ASP A 33 12.68 -6.84 15.67
C ASP A 33 12.11 -7.39 14.36
N GLN A 34 11.22 -8.38 14.48
CA GLN A 34 10.55 -8.94 13.32
C GLN A 34 9.76 -7.81 12.64
N PRO A 35 9.76 -7.72 11.30
CA PRO A 35 9.14 -6.59 10.62
C PRO A 35 7.69 -6.38 11.07
N PRO A 36 7.21 -5.14 11.18
CA PRO A 36 5.85 -4.88 11.63
C PRO A 36 4.82 -5.54 10.71
N ALA A 37 3.64 -5.85 11.26
CA ALA A 37 2.53 -6.39 10.48
C ALA A 37 1.98 -5.30 9.53
N VAL A 38 1.64 -5.70 8.30
CA VAL A 38 0.95 -4.83 7.35
C VAL A 38 -0.47 -4.58 7.87
N LEU A 39 -0.93 -3.33 7.81
CA LEU A 39 -2.26 -2.94 8.25
C LEU A 39 -3.21 -2.73 7.07
N ASP A 40 -4.47 -3.14 7.23
CA ASP A 40 -5.57 -2.83 6.33
C ASP A 40 -6.05 -1.37 6.49
N ALA A 41 -6.98 -0.95 5.63
CA ALA A 41 -7.54 0.41 5.67
C ALA A 41 -8.32 0.74 6.96
N SER A 42 -8.61 -0.26 7.80
CA SER A 42 -9.22 -0.10 9.12
C SER A 42 -8.21 -0.14 10.28
N GLY A 43 -6.90 -0.22 9.98
CA GLY A 43 -5.83 -0.28 10.96
C GLY A 43 -5.66 -1.65 11.62
N ARG A 44 -6.23 -2.71 11.04
CA ARG A 44 -6.09 -4.09 11.54
C ARG A 44 -5.05 -4.83 10.74
N GLU A 45 -4.39 -5.81 11.35
CA GLU A 45 -3.40 -6.63 10.67
C GLU A 45 -3.98 -7.35 9.45
N LEU A 46 -3.20 -7.37 8.39
CA LEU A 46 -3.46 -8.13 7.17
C LEU A 46 -3.22 -9.61 7.48
N LEU A 47 -4.23 -10.44 7.30
CA LEU A 47 -4.20 -11.86 7.63
C LEU A 47 -3.93 -12.69 6.39
N GLU A 48 -3.20 -13.79 6.56
CA GLU A 48 -2.98 -14.79 5.53
C GLU A 48 -4.30 -15.37 5.01
N VAL A 49 -4.34 -15.71 3.71
CA VAL A 49 -5.47 -16.40 3.04
C VAL A 49 -6.81 -15.62 3.06
N LYS A 50 -6.87 -14.46 3.70
CA LYS A 50 -8.03 -13.57 3.70
C LYS A 50 -8.00 -12.66 2.48
N TYR A 51 -9.17 -12.45 1.88
CA TYR A 51 -9.35 -11.59 0.73
C TYR A 51 -9.41 -10.11 1.14
N TYR A 52 -8.60 -9.29 0.48
CA TYR A 52 -8.54 -7.84 0.61
C TYR A 52 -8.68 -7.18 -0.76
N TYR A 53 -9.30 -6.00 -0.81
CA TYR A 53 -9.36 -5.20 -2.03
C TYR A 53 -8.15 -4.27 -2.10
N LEU A 54 -7.47 -4.27 -3.24
CA LEU A 54 -6.34 -3.38 -3.49
C LEU A 54 -6.86 -2.06 -4.04
N SER A 55 -6.66 -0.98 -3.29
CA SER A 55 -7.03 0.37 -3.69
C SER A 55 -5.78 1.25 -3.85
N PRO A 56 -5.74 2.12 -4.89
CA PRO A 56 -4.69 3.13 -4.98
C PRO A 56 -4.72 4.04 -3.75
N ALA A 57 -3.57 4.18 -3.07
CA ALA A 57 -3.46 5.08 -1.92
C ALA A 57 -3.62 6.57 -2.32
N LEU A 58 -3.27 6.90 -3.57
CA LEU A 58 -3.43 8.25 -4.09
C LEU A 58 -4.89 8.52 -4.45
N ARG A 59 -5.48 9.52 -3.80
CA ARG A 59 -6.83 9.99 -4.11
C ARG A 59 -6.81 10.75 -5.44
N LEU A 60 -7.33 10.10 -6.48
CA LEU A 60 -7.40 10.67 -7.82
C LEU A 60 -8.62 11.60 -7.99
N PRO A 61 -8.65 12.49 -9.02
CA PRO A 61 -9.60 13.61 -9.12
C PRO A 61 -11.07 13.19 -9.05
N PRO A 62 -12.00 14.10 -8.69
CA PRO A 62 -13.32 13.79 -8.11
C PRO A 62 -14.30 13.02 -9.01
N PHE A 63 -14.01 12.85 -10.30
CA PHE A 63 -14.90 12.18 -11.25
C PHE A 63 -14.49 10.73 -11.48
N GLY A 64 -15.18 9.80 -10.82
CA GLY A 64 -14.97 8.37 -11.00
C GLY A 64 -14.18 7.70 -9.89
N THR A 65 -14.01 6.39 -10.01
CA THR A 65 -13.21 5.59 -9.08
C THR A 65 -12.00 5.01 -9.78
N THR A 66 -10.95 4.74 -9.02
CA THR A 66 -9.79 4.03 -9.54
C THR A 66 -9.65 2.70 -8.83
N ALA A 67 -9.53 1.64 -9.61
CA ALA A 67 -9.37 0.29 -9.11
C ALA A 67 -8.13 -0.34 -9.71
N ILE A 68 -7.49 -1.21 -8.93
CA ILE A 68 -6.47 -2.11 -9.43
C ILE A 68 -7.22 -3.30 -10.03
N ILE A 69 -7.12 -3.46 -11.34
CA ILE A 69 -7.77 -4.56 -12.05
C ILE A 69 -6.80 -5.28 -12.98
N PRO A 70 -6.98 -6.60 -13.17
CA PRO A 70 -6.43 -7.33 -14.30
C PRO A 70 -7.23 -6.94 -15.55
N GLY A 71 -6.63 -6.13 -16.43
CA GLY A 71 -7.39 -5.34 -17.40
C GLY A 71 -7.10 -5.58 -18.88
N VAL A 72 -6.04 -6.31 -19.25
CA VAL A 72 -5.68 -6.45 -20.67
C VAL A 72 -5.53 -7.91 -21.05
N TYR A 73 -6.54 -8.41 -21.75
CA TYR A 73 -6.50 -9.64 -22.55
C TYR A 73 -5.78 -9.33 -23.87
N ARG A 74 -4.69 -10.04 -24.17
CA ARG A 74 -4.20 -10.12 -25.55
C ARG A 74 -4.97 -11.27 -26.20
N ASN A 75 -5.64 -11.02 -27.33
CA ASN A 75 -6.25 -12.09 -28.12
C ASN A 75 -5.20 -13.20 -28.28
N GLU A 76 -5.50 -14.41 -27.78
CA GLU A 76 -4.68 -15.63 -27.81
C GLU A 76 -3.75 -15.89 -26.61
N THR A 77 -3.55 -14.95 -25.69
CA THR A 77 -2.85 -15.21 -24.42
C THR A 77 -3.74 -14.91 -23.23
N CYS A 78 -3.96 -15.91 -22.39
CA CYS A 78 -4.66 -15.83 -21.10
C CYS A 78 -3.83 -15.10 -20.04
N TRP A 79 -3.23 -13.97 -20.40
CA TRP A 79 -2.39 -13.15 -19.53
C TRP A 79 -3.14 -11.89 -19.18
N PHE A 80 -3.32 -11.64 -17.89
CA PHE A 80 -3.93 -10.40 -17.44
C PHE A 80 -2.88 -9.44 -16.90
N HIS A 81 -2.74 -8.29 -17.53
CA HIS A 81 -1.93 -7.21 -16.95
C HIS A 81 -2.67 -6.53 -15.80
N VAL A 82 -2.00 -6.41 -14.65
CA VAL A 82 -2.54 -5.63 -13.52
C VAL A 82 -2.26 -4.15 -13.76
N ARG A 83 -3.31 -3.34 -13.77
CA ARG A 83 -3.23 -1.89 -14.00
C ARG A 83 -4.10 -1.14 -13.01
N VAL A 84 -3.71 0.10 -12.73
CA VAL A 84 -4.60 1.08 -12.11
C VAL A 84 -5.41 1.72 -13.22
N GLU A 85 -6.73 1.52 -13.20
CA GLU A 85 -7.63 2.06 -14.22
C GLU A 85 -8.68 2.98 -13.59
N ARG A 86 -9.13 3.97 -14.36
CA ARG A 86 -10.14 4.94 -13.95
C ARG A 86 -11.48 4.61 -14.59
N PHE A 87 -12.51 4.53 -13.77
CA PHE A 87 -13.87 4.23 -14.19
C PHE A 87 -14.79 5.42 -13.94
N PRO A 88 -15.73 5.73 -14.86
CA PRO A 88 -16.71 6.79 -14.66
C PRO A 88 -17.78 6.43 -13.62
N PHE A 89 -17.82 5.19 -13.15
CA PHE A 89 -18.72 4.66 -12.12
C PHE A 89 -17.91 4.08 -10.95
N SER A 90 -18.62 3.70 -9.87
CA SER A 90 -17.99 3.13 -8.67
C SER A 90 -17.65 1.65 -8.87
N ILE A 91 -16.37 1.31 -8.71
CA ILE A 91 -15.87 -0.06 -8.73
C ILE A 91 -14.76 -0.23 -7.69
N THR A 92 -14.76 -1.36 -7.00
CA THR A 92 -13.77 -1.69 -5.95
C THR A 92 -12.57 -2.48 -6.50
N GLY A 93 -12.71 -3.09 -7.68
CA GLY A 93 -11.72 -3.99 -8.27
C GLY A 93 -11.94 -5.44 -7.85
N LEU A 94 -10.92 -6.28 -8.07
CA LEU A 94 -10.94 -7.68 -7.68
C LEU A 94 -10.16 -7.91 -6.39
N PRO A 95 -10.69 -8.72 -5.46
CA PRO A 95 -9.99 -8.98 -4.21
C PRO A 95 -8.81 -9.94 -4.46
N ALA A 96 -7.77 -9.77 -3.65
CA ALA A 96 -6.59 -10.63 -3.62
C ALA A 96 -6.34 -11.14 -2.20
N LYS A 97 -5.79 -12.34 -2.10
CA LYS A 97 -5.26 -12.91 -0.86
C LYS A 97 -3.73 -12.88 -0.90
N PHE A 98 -3.14 -12.87 0.29
CA PHE A 98 -1.71 -12.83 0.49
C PHE A 98 -1.29 -14.07 1.26
N SER A 99 -0.21 -14.71 0.81
CA SER A 99 0.40 -15.85 1.52
C SER A 99 1.92 -15.67 1.51
N PRO A 100 2.62 -15.81 2.64
CA PRO A 100 4.07 -15.70 2.67
C PRO A 100 4.70 -16.82 1.84
N VAL A 101 5.79 -16.52 1.12
CA VAL A 101 6.51 -17.52 0.30
C VAL A 101 7.14 -18.60 1.18
N ALA A 102 7.75 -18.18 2.29
CA ALA A 102 8.25 -19.09 3.31
C ALA A 102 7.14 -19.34 4.34
N PRO A 103 6.78 -20.61 4.62
CA PRO A 103 5.79 -20.91 5.64
C PRO A 103 6.31 -20.43 7.00
N GLY A 104 5.58 -19.48 7.59
CA GLY A 104 5.83 -18.97 8.94
C GLY A 104 4.85 -19.56 9.96
N ASN A 105 5.12 -19.33 11.24
CA ASN A 105 4.18 -19.67 12.32
C ASN A 105 3.13 -18.57 12.55
N GLU A 106 3.14 -17.52 11.74
CA GLU A 106 2.36 -16.31 11.95
C GLU A 106 1.23 -16.23 10.95
N SER A 107 0.06 -15.85 11.44
CA SER A 107 -1.14 -15.67 10.62
C SER A 107 -1.23 -14.29 9.97
N SER A 108 -0.36 -13.35 10.35
CA SER A 108 -0.33 -11.99 9.81
C SER A 108 0.79 -11.80 8.79
N ILE A 109 0.48 -11.04 7.75
CA ILE A 109 1.44 -10.64 6.73
C ILE A 109 2.28 -9.48 7.26
N ARG A 110 3.59 -9.61 7.18
CA ARG A 110 4.54 -8.62 7.66
C ARG A 110 5.19 -7.84 6.53
N GLU A 111 5.63 -6.63 6.86
CA GLU A 111 6.44 -5.82 5.96
C GLU A 111 7.75 -6.54 5.62
N SER A 112 8.37 -6.16 4.49
CA SER A 112 9.67 -6.72 4.06
C SER A 112 9.72 -8.26 3.99
N THR A 113 8.57 -8.90 3.77
CA THR A 113 8.44 -10.36 3.62
C THR A 113 7.95 -10.66 2.22
N ASP A 114 8.57 -11.64 1.57
CA ASP A 114 8.15 -12.08 0.25
C ASP A 114 6.78 -12.76 0.34
N VAL A 115 5.84 -12.28 -0.48
CA VAL A 115 4.45 -12.76 -0.50
C VAL A 115 4.02 -13.18 -1.89
N ILE A 116 3.22 -14.24 -1.94
CA ILE A 116 2.43 -14.64 -3.09
C ILE A 116 1.12 -13.86 -3.03
N ILE A 117 0.81 -13.14 -4.10
CA ILE A 117 -0.44 -12.39 -4.25
C ILE A 117 -1.31 -13.15 -5.25
N GLU A 118 -2.48 -13.57 -4.82
CA GLU A 118 -3.42 -14.35 -5.66
C GLU A 118 -4.78 -13.66 -5.70
N PHE A 119 -5.27 -13.36 -6.90
CA PHE A 119 -6.59 -12.76 -7.10
C PHE A 119 -7.69 -13.83 -7.02
N SER A 120 -8.93 -13.43 -6.73
CA SER A 120 -10.04 -14.40 -6.69
C SER A 120 -10.22 -15.16 -8.01
N ASP A 121 -10.53 -16.46 -7.91
CA ASP A 121 -10.69 -17.44 -9.02
C ASP A 121 -11.67 -17.05 -10.13
N LYS A 122 -12.43 -15.97 -9.98
CA LYS A 122 -13.28 -15.39 -11.04
C LYS A 122 -12.50 -15.12 -12.33
N LEU A 123 -11.17 -14.94 -12.25
CA LEU A 123 -10.30 -14.78 -13.41
C LEU A 123 -9.84 -16.13 -13.99
N ALA A 124 -9.50 -17.08 -13.13
CA ALA A 124 -9.08 -18.42 -13.52
C ALA A 124 -10.18 -19.13 -14.34
N SER A 125 -11.46 -18.92 -14.00
CA SER A 125 -12.58 -19.51 -14.75
C SER A 125 -12.75 -18.99 -16.17
N ILE A 126 -12.25 -17.79 -16.49
CA ILE A 126 -12.41 -17.18 -17.83
C ILE A 126 -11.33 -17.70 -18.78
N CYS A 127 -10.18 -18.08 -18.24
CA CYS A 127 -8.95 -18.23 -19.02
C CYS A 127 -8.16 -19.52 -18.73
N GLU A 128 -8.63 -20.39 -17.83
CA GLU A 128 -7.90 -21.57 -17.31
C GLU A 128 -6.46 -21.26 -16.87
N GLY A 129 -6.17 -19.99 -16.55
CA GLY A 129 -4.84 -19.50 -16.21
C GLY A 129 -4.71 -19.12 -14.74
N SER A 130 -3.47 -18.94 -14.30
CA SER A 130 -3.13 -18.50 -12.95
C SER A 130 -3.84 -17.22 -12.52
N SER A 131 -4.32 -17.21 -11.28
CA SER A 131 -4.71 -16.01 -10.55
C SER A 131 -3.55 -15.38 -9.77
N VAL A 132 -2.36 -15.97 -9.83
CA VAL A 132 -1.16 -15.53 -9.10
C VAL A 132 -0.43 -14.41 -9.84
N LEU A 133 -0.08 -13.35 -9.11
CA LEU A 133 0.67 -12.22 -9.62
C LEU A 133 2.14 -12.57 -9.80
N LYS A 134 2.65 -12.35 -11.02
CA LYS A 134 4.06 -12.52 -11.37
C LYS A 134 4.60 -11.29 -12.09
N ALA A 135 5.88 -11.02 -11.89
CA ALA A 135 6.62 -10.11 -12.74
C ALA A 135 6.97 -10.83 -14.05
N THR A 136 6.69 -10.18 -15.17
CA THR A 136 6.96 -10.70 -16.52
C THR A 136 7.76 -9.66 -17.29
N ARG A 137 8.52 -10.10 -18.30
CA ARG A 137 9.30 -9.20 -19.15
C ARG A 137 9.00 -9.39 -20.64
N PRO A 138 7.73 -9.22 -21.07
CA PRO A 138 7.43 -9.20 -22.49
C PRO A 138 8.13 -7.99 -23.13
N ASP A 139 8.88 -8.23 -24.21
CA ASP A 139 9.52 -7.19 -25.02
C ASP A 139 10.48 -6.28 -24.22
N ASN A 140 11.30 -6.86 -23.34
CA ASN A 140 12.27 -6.18 -22.47
C ASN A 140 11.68 -5.18 -21.45
N THR A 141 10.36 -5.03 -21.40
CA THR A 141 9.65 -4.13 -20.47
C THR A 141 9.08 -4.93 -19.31
N GLU A 142 9.44 -4.56 -18.08
CA GLU A 142 8.90 -5.22 -16.89
C GLU A 142 7.42 -4.87 -16.70
N ARG A 143 6.59 -5.90 -16.50
CA ARG A 143 5.14 -5.77 -16.30
C ARG A 143 4.65 -6.79 -15.28
N LEU A 144 3.69 -6.39 -14.45
CA LEU A 144 2.97 -7.33 -13.58
C LEU A 144 1.84 -8.00 -14.38
N ALA A 145 1.79 -9.33 -14.32
CA ALA A 145 0.79 -10.12 -15.00
C ALA A 145 0.33 -11.32 -14.15
N LEU A 146 -0.87 -11.82 -14.45
CA LEU A 146 -1.37 -13.09 -13.93
C LEU A 146 -1.10 -14.16 -14.99
N THR A 147 -0.19 -15.11 -14.70
CA THR A 147 0.24 -16.14 -15.67
C THR A 147 0.90 -17.34 -14.99
N ASP A 148 0.82 -18.52 -15.63
CA ASP A 148 1.55 -19.73 -15.23
C ASP A 148 2.91 -19.88 -15.92
N GLU A 149 3.17 -19.15 -17.01
CA GLU A 149 4.41 -19.26 -17.78
C GLU A 149 5.58 -18.46 -17.16
N LEU A 150 6.78 -19.05 -17.24
CA LEU A 150 8.09 -18.47 -16.87
C LEU A 150 8.91 -18.21 -18.14
#